data_AF-A0A432GUZ1-F1
#
_entry.id   AF-A0A432GUZ1-F1
#
_cell.length_a   1.000
_cell.length_b   1.000
_cell.length_c   1.000
_cell.angle_alpha   90.00
_cell.angle_beta   90.00
_cell.angle_gamma   90.00
#
_symmetry.space_group_name_H-M   'P 1'
#
loop_
_entity.id
_entity.type
_entity.pdbx_description
1 polymer ?
#
loop_
_entity_poly.entity_id
_entity_poly.type
_entity_poly.pdbx_seq_one_letter_code
_entity_poly.pdbx_strand_id
1 'polypeptide(L)'
;VTIQKLEKLTDGTALSFLLGLGDLQADFNRRLISQVLLTSPDVLIVELEPKKAAANLSFIQLAVHPVTYNLQIIALMDQEGNYRTIELESMHYNLVLEDNFFEFKVTQDMEVIEAGN
;
A
#
# COMPACT_ATOMS: atom_id res chain seq x y z
N VAL A 1 4.57 -25.81 7.87
CA VAL A 1 4.07 -24.42 7.77
C VAL A 1 5.24 -23.46 7.84
N THR A 2 5.63 -22.88 6.70
CA THR A 2 6.56 -21.76 6.71
C THR A 2 5.74 -20.48 6.77
N ILE A 3 5.51 -19.98 7.99
CA ILE A 3 4.96 -18.64 8.18
C ILE A 3 6.02 -17.66 7.67
N GLN A 4 5.87 -17.18 6.44
CA GLN A 4 6.71 -16.09 5.95
C GLN A 4 6.17 -14.78 6.52
N LYS A 5 7.06 -13.99 7.11
CA LYS A 5 6.70 -12.65 7.57
C LYS A 5 6.13 -11.86 6.40
N LEU A 6 5.04 -11.13 6.66
CA LEU A 6 4.39 -10.25 5.70
C LEU A 6 5.38 -9.26 5.06
N GLU A 7 6.37 -8.82 5.84
CA GLU A 7 7.53 -8.03 5.39
C GLU A 7 8.23 -8.64 4.16
N LYS A 8 8.44 -9.96 4.15
CA LYS A 8 9.17 -10.66 3.08
C LYS A 8 8.32 -10.85 1.81
N LEU A 9 7.00 -10.94 1.97
CA LEU A 9 6.04 -11.04 0.87
C LEU A 9 5.77 -9.69 0.22
N THR A 10 5.99 -8.62 0.97
CA THR A 10 5.67 -7.26 0.56
C THR A 10 6.90 -6.39 0.29
N ASP A 11 8.10 -6.92 0.53
CA ASP A 11 9.37 -6.23 0.32
C ASP A 11 9.48 -5.66 -1.11
N GLY A 12 9.84 -4.39 -1.20
CA GLY A 12 9.87 -3.63 -2.46
C GLY A 12 8.50 -3.31 -3.08
N THR A 13 7.40 -3.93 -2.65
CA THR A 13 6.05 -3.66 -3.20
C THR A 13 5.41 -2.44 -2.54
N ALA A 14 4.52 -1.79 -3.27
CA ALA A 14 3.61 -0.79 -2.72
C ALA A 14 2.69 -1.31 -1.60
N LEU A 15 2.49 -2.64 -1.51
CA LEU A 15 1.71 -3.25 -0.46
C LEU A 15 2.43 -3.12 0.90
N SER A 16 3.77 -3.14 0.95
CA SER A 16 4.50 -2.91 2.20
C SER A 16 4.25 -1.52 2.78
N PHE A 17 4.20 -0.51 1.92
CA PHE A 17 3.84 0.85 2.27
C PHE A 17 2.41 0.93 2.81
N LEU A 18 1.46 0.34 2.08
CA LEU A 18 0.04 0.27 2.46
C LEU A 18 -0.22 -0.39 3.81
N LEU A 19 0.60 -1.37 4.15
CA LEU A 19 0.49 -2.11 5.40
C LEU A 19 1.18 -1.42 6.59
N GLY A 20 1.77 -0.23 6.38
CA GLY A 20 2.48 0.50 7.43
C GLY A 20 3.69 -0.26 7.99
N LEU A 21 4.22 -1.22 7.23
CA LEU A 21 5.40 -2.00 7.62
C LEU A 21 6.70 -1.21 7.39
N GLY A 22 6.63 -0.15 6.58
CA GLY A 22 7.73 0.78 6.34
C GLY A 22 7.59 2.08 7.12
N ASP A 23 8.71 2.77 7.31
CA ASP A 23 8.75 4.13 7.85
C ASP A 23 8.88 5.09 6.66
N LEU A 24 7.83 5.87 6.41
CA LEU A 24 7.80 6.86 5.33
C LEU A 24 9.03 7.78 5.30
N GLN A 25 9.49 8.23 6.46
CA GLN A 25 10.65 9.12 6.57
C GLN A 25 11.95 8.36 6.35
N ALA A 26 12.03 7.09 6.74
CA ALA A 26 13.21 6.26 6.50
C ALA A 26 13.32 5.83 5.04
N ASP A 27 12.19 5.47 4.43
CA ASP A 27 12.14 4.71 3.17
C ASP A 27 11.96 5.57 1.93
N PHE A 28 11.43 6.80 2.06
CA PHE A 28 11.11 7.65 0.92
C PHE A 28 11.70 9.06 1.01
N ASN A 29 12.02 9.64 -0.15
CA ASN A 29 12.27 11.06 -0.31
C ASN A 29 11.00 11.74 -0.86
N ARG A 30 10.69 12.93 -0.35
CA ARG A 30 9.72 13.82 -0.98
C ARG A 30 10.32 14.40 -2.26
N ARG A 31 9.52 14.46 -3.33
CA ARG A 31 9.88 15.21 -4.54
C ARG A 31 8.72 16.04 -5.07
N LEU A 32 9.02 16.88 -6.08
CA LEU A 32 7.99 17.61 -6.82
C LEU A 32 7.22 16.64 -7.70
N ILE A 33 5.92 16.91 -7.88
CA ILE A 33 5.04 16.12 -8.75
C ILE A 33 5.62 16.12 -10.17
N SER A 34 6.10 14.96 -10.62
CA SER A 34 6.74 14.82 -11.93
C SER A 34 5.74 14.62 -13.05
N GLN A 35 4.59 14.00 -12.75
CA GLN A 35 3.49 13.78 -13.69
C GLN A 35 2.17 13.77 -12.94
N VAL A 36 1.05 14.11 -13.58
CA VAL A 36 -0.26 14.08 -12.92
C VAL A 36 -0.86 12.68 -13.09
N LEU A 37 -0.83 11.85 -12.03
CA LEU A 37 -1.52 10.54 -12.01
C LEU A 37 -2.88 10.63 -11.32
N LEU A 38 -2.97 11.49 -10.31
CA LEU A 38 -4.17 11.70 -9.52
C LEU A 38 -4.74 13.09 -9.82
N THR A 39 -6.03 13.14 -10.11
CA THR A 39 -6.79 14.39 -10.21
C THR A 39 -8.04 14.26 -9.36
N SER A 40 -8.13 15.01 -8.27
CA SER A 40 -9.35 15.10 -7.48
C SER A 40 -9.53 16.53 -6.98
N PRO A 41 -10.75 17.08 -7.03
CA PRO A 41 -11.04 18.34 -6.35
C PRO A 41 -10.81 18.17 -4.84
N ASP A 42 -10.24 19.20 -4.22
CA ASP A 42 -10.08 19.29 -2.76
C ASP A 42 -9.18 18.20 -2.13
N VAL A 43 -8.12 17.77 -2.82
CA VAL A 43 -7.09 16.89 -2.25
C VAL A 43 -5.71 17.54 -2.28
N LEU A 44 -4.87 17.18 -1.30
CA LEU A 44 -3.44 17.45 -1.36
C LEU A 44 -2.74 16.25 -1.97
N ILE A 45 -1.89 16.49 -2.98
CA ILE A 45 -1.10 15.45 -3.63
C ILE A 45 0.34 15.53 -3.16
N VAL A 46 0.88 14.40 -2.71
CA VAL A 46 2.28 14.24 -2.33
C VAL A 46 2.91 13.17 -3.20
N GLU A 47 4.06 13.47 -3.79
CA GLU A 47 4.86 12.51 -4.55
C GLU A 47 6.10 12.11 -3.77
N LEU A 48 6.31 10.81 -3.65
CA LEU A 48 7.40 10.21 -2.89
C LEU A 48 8.15 9.19 -3.76
N GLU A 49 9.48 9.23 -3.72
CA GLU A 49 10.34 8.24 -4.38
C GLU A 49 11.06 7.37 -3.36
N PRO A 50 11.23 6.06 -3.60
CA PRO A 50 12.01 5.19 -2.73
C PRO A 50 13.45 5.66 -2.63
N LYS A 51 14.02 5.70 -1.42
CA LYS A 51 15.44 6.00 -1.21
C LYS A 51 16.36 4.88 -1.70
N LYS A 52 15.87 3.64 -1.65
CA LYS A 52 16.54 2.45 -2.20
C LYS A 52 15.81 2.05 -3.47
N ALA A 53 16.56 1.73 -4.51
CA ALA A 53 15.98 1.25 -5.75
C ALA A 53 15.11 0.01 -5.49
N ALA A 54 13.82 0.11 -5.84
CA ALA A 54 12.88 -0.99 -5.80
C ALA A 54 12.60 -1.43 -7.25
N ALA A 55 12.69 -2.75 -7.51
CA ALA A 55 12.56 -3.30 -8.85
C ALA A 55 11.17 -3.03 -9.48
N ASN A 56 10.16 -2.87 -8.64
CA ASN A 56 8.73 -2.79 -8.99
C ASN A 56 8.09 -1.47 -8.58
N LEU A 57 8.86 -0.46 -8.18
CA LEU A 57 8.35 0.85 -7.79
C LEU A 57 9.32 1.96 -8.19
N SER A 58 8.82 2.88 -9.00
CA SER A 58 9.50 4.13 -9.37
C SER A 58 9.14 5.23 -8.37
N PHE A 59 7.85 5.46 -8.16
CA PHE A 59 7.35 6.41 -7.16
C PHE A 59 5.89 6.17 -6.79
N ILE A 60 5.45 6.84 -5.74
CA ILE A 60 4.06 6.86 -5.29
C ILE A 60 3.50 8.28 -5.31
N GLN A 61 2.23 8.42 -5.65
CA GLN A 61 1.45 9.61 -5.34
C GLN A 61 0.38 9.28 -4.32
N LEU A 62 0.27 10.12 -3.29
CA LEU A 62 -0.74 10.03 -2.25
C LEU A 62 -1.67 11.22 -2.39
N ALA A 63 -2.96 10.95 -2.62
CA ALA A 63 -4.01 11.94 -2.44
C ALA A 63 -4.53 11.87 -1.01
N VAL A 64 -4.39 12.96 -0.27
CA VAL A 64 -4.85 13.06 1.12
C VAL A 64 -5.85 14.20 1.28
N HIS A 65 -6.79 14.04 2.20
CA HIS A 65 -7.75 15.08 2.54
C HIS A 65 -7.02 16.30 3.16
N PRO A 66 -7.29 17.55 2.75
CA PRO A 66 -6.50 18.72 3.14
C PRO A 66 -6.57 19.08 4.62
N VAL A 67 -7.66 18.72 5.30
CA VAL A 67 -7.88 19.01 6.74
C VAL A 67 -7.51 17.84 7.65
N THR A 68 -8.03 16.64 7.37
CA THR A 68 -7.82 15.45 8.22
C THR A 68 -6.56 14.67 7.88
N TYR A 69 -5.96 14.91 6.70
CA TYR A 69 -4.84 14.15 6.16
C TYR A 69 -5.11 12.65 5.98
N ASN A 70 -6.39 12.26 5.96
CA ASN A 70 -6.79 10.90 5.65
C ASN A 70 -6.37 10.56 4.21
N LEU A 71 -5.75 9.40 4.04
CA LEU A 71 -5.34 8.88 2.74
C LEU A 71 -6.55 8.44 1.94
N GLN A 72 -6.77 9.03 0.76
CA GLN A 72 -7.95 8.74 -0.07
C GLN A 72 -7.58 7.86 -1.27
N ILE A 73 -6.50 8.21 -1.96
CA ILE A 73 -6.07 7.48 -3.15
C ILE A 73 -4.56 7.31 -3.14
N ILE A 74 -4.09 6.16 -3.59
CA ILE A 74 -2.69 5.86 -3.81
C ILE A 74 -2.51 5.53 -5.27
N ALA A 75 -1.61 6.23 -5.96
CA ALA A 75 -1.10 5.82 -7.26
C ALA A 75 0.32 5.29 -7.12
N LEU A 76 0.58 4.17 -7.80
CA LEU A 76 1.84 3.45 -7.76
C LEU A 76 2.38 3.38 -9.18
N MET A 77 3.51 4.04 -9.45
CA MET A 77 4.16 4.01 -10.75
C MET A 77 5.33 3.02 -10.72
N ASP A 78 5.36 2.09 -11.67
CA ASP A 78 6.49 1.17 -11.83
C ASP A 78 7.62 1.76 -12.71
N GLN A 79 8.69 1.00 -12.90
CA GLN A 79 9.86 1.41 -13.68
C GLN A 79 9.61 1.37 -15.21
N GLU A 80 8.53 0.71 -15.66
CA GLU A 80 8.16 0.55 -17.08
C GLU A 80 7.16 1.61 -17.53
N GLY A 81 6.64 2.43 -16.61
CA GLY A 81 5.67 3.48 -16.88
C GLY A 81 4.21 3.07 -16.68
N ASN A 82 3.94 1.85 -16.18
CA ASN A 82 2.59 1.47 -15.81
C ASN A 82 2.27 2.00 -14.41
N TYR A 83 1.03 2.40 -14.21
CA TYR A 83 0.56 2.77 -12.88
C TYR A 83 -0.73 2.07 -12.49
N ARG A 84 -0.92 1.94 -11.19
CA ARG A 84 -2.13 1.39 -10.56
C ARG A 84 -2.63 2.37 -9.51
N THR A 85 -3.94 2.47 -9.40
CA THR A 85 -4.61 3.28 -8.39
C THR A 85 -5.34 2.39 -7.39
N ILE A 86 -5.32 2.79 -6.12
CA ILE A 86 -6.07 2.18 -5.03
C ILE A 86 -6.83 3.29 -4.34
N GLU A 87 -8.16 3.20 -4.36
CA GLU A 87 -9.06 4.15 -3.71
C GLU A 87 -9.55 3.56 -2.38
N LEU A 88 -9.47 4.36 -1.32
CA LEU A 88 -9.83 3.99 0.04
C LEU A 88 -11.14 4.69 0.40
N GLU A 89 -12.23 3.92 0.40
CA GLU A 89 -13.56 4.42 0.70
C GLU A 89 -14.03 3.97 2.08
N SER A 90 -14.87 4.78 2.72
CA SER A 90 -15.54 4.44 3.98
C SER A 90 -14.58 3.97 5.09
N MET A 91 -13.42 4.63 5.20
CA MET A 91 -12.43 4.27 6.21
C MET A 91 -12.95 4.51 7.63
N HIS A 92 -12.82 3.48 8.46
CA HIS A 92 -13.10 3.54 9.89
C HIS A 92 -11.80 3.32 10.67
N TYR A 93 -11.57 4.16 11.68
CA TYR A 93 -10.35 4.14 12.48
C TYR A 93 -10.63 3.66 13.90
N ASN A 94 -9.60 3.12 14.55
CA ASN A 94 -9.63 2.69 15.95
C ASN A 94 -10.74 1.66 16.25
N LEU A 95 -11.00 0.77 15.29
CA LEU A 95 -11.90 -0.35 15.50
C LEU A 95 -11.27 -1.33 16.48
N VAL A 96 -12.08 -1.81 17.43
CA VAL A 96 -11.73 -2.98 18.25
C VAL A 96 -12.09 -4.20 17.44
N LEU A 97 -11.08 -4.95 16.99
CA LEU A 97 -11.24 -6.17 16.21
C LEU A 97 -10.84 -7.36 17.08
N GLU A 98 -11.67 -8.39 17.09
CA GLU A 98 -11.38 -9.67 17.73
C GLU A 98 -10.31 -10.43 16.93
N ASP A 99 -9.45 -11.22 17.60
CA ASP A 99 -8.35 -11.95 16.93
C ASP A 99 -8.85 -12.86 15.80
N ASN A 100 -10.04 -13.46 15.97
CA ASN A 100 -10.66 -14.34 14.99
C ASN A 100 -11.07 -13.63 13.68
N PHE A 101 -11.04 -12.30 13.64
CA PHE A 101 -11.23 -11.52 12.42
C PHE A 101 -10.11 -11.76 11.41
N PHE A 102 -8.90 -12.06 11.89
CA PHE A 102 -7.72 -12.28 11.06
C PHE A 102 -7.49 -13.77 10.72
N GLU A 103 -8.43 -14.65 11.08
CA GLU A 103 -8.35 -16.08 10.79
C GLU A 103 -9.06 -16.42 9.46
N PHE A 104 -8.38 -17.18 8.61
CA PHE A 104 -9.00 -17.73 7.41
C PHE A 104 -9.79 -19.01 7.76
N LYS A 105 -11.11 -18.98 7.58
CA LYS A 105 -11.99 -20.14 7.83
C LYS A 105 -12.18 -20.96 6.55
N VAL A 106 -11.61 -22.15 6.53
CA VAL A 106 -11.78 -23.13 5.46
C VAL A 106 -13.17 -23.77 5.56
N THR A 107 -13.97 -23.68 4.50
CA THR A 107 -15.24 -24.39 4.37
C THR A 107 -15.07 -25.72 3.62
N GLN A 108 -16.02 -26.64 3.74
CA GLN A 108 -15.89 -28.01 3.20
C GLN A 108 -15.76 -28.07 1.67
N ASP A 109 -16.18 -27.02 0.97
CA ASP A 109 -16.12 -26.86 -0.48
C ASP A 109 -14.83 -26.19 -0.97
N MET A 110 -13.95 -25.77 -0.06
CA MET A 110 -12.67 -25.16 -0.41
C MET A 110 -11.57 -26.21 -0.55
N GLU A 111 -10.91 -26.22 -1.71
CA GLU A 111 -9.61 -26.86 -1.86
C GLU A 111 -8.53 -25.92 -1.32
N VAL A 112 -7.76 -26.39 -0.33
CA VAL A 112 -6.62 -25.65 0.22
C VAL A 112 -5.35 -26.23 -0.36
N ILE A 113 -4.65 -25.42 -1.17
CA ILE A 113 -3.34 -25.77 -1.70
C ILE A 113 -2.28 -25.20 -0.76
N GLU A 114 -1.61 -26.08 -0.02
CA GLU A 114 -0.47 -25.68 0.80
C GLU A 114 0.80 -25.62 -0.05
N ALA A 115 1.56 -24.52 0.04
CA ALA A 115 2.89 -24.45 -0.55
C ALA A 115 3.80 -25.46 0.19
N GLY A 116 4.18 -26.54 -0.49
CA GLY A 116 5.03 -27.61 0.07
C GLY A 116 6.35 -27.09 0.62
N ASN A 117 6.85 -27.77 1.66
CA ASN A 117 8.08 -27.44 2.40
C ASN A 117 9.33 -27.37 1.51
#